data_AF-A0A965VY05-F1
#
_entry.id   AF-A0A965VY05-F1
#
_cell.length_a   1.000
_cell.length_b   1.000
_cell.length_c   1.000
_cell.angle_alpha   90.00
_cell.angle_beta   90.00
_cell.angle_gamma   90.00
#
_symmetry.space_group_name_H-M   'P 1'
#
loop_
_entity.id
_entity.type
_entity.pdbx_description
1 polymer ?
#
loop_
_entity_poly.entity_id
_entity_poly.type
_entity_poly.pdbx_seq_one_letter_code
_entity_poly.pdbx_strand_id
1 'polypeptide(L)'
;MSVIKQRELERFKKTRAGLIEFACILEQASPKVRDKIITEVASLDPSFLRAALKKVVFFEEIIYLDESILAELLSHVSPKLLAYSLSGMSPAFSKIILDSLAFRKMRQVQDEQEKMGKTSSSLAFGSQIQILKIARELEEKNKFNFELVDCPRFKSPGKQHLRLVGPK
;
A
#
# COMPACT_ATOMS: atom_id res chain seq x y z
N MET A 1 -9.69 -24.50 -18.65
CA MET A 1 -10.77 -23.81 -17.90
C MET A 1 -12.03 -23.81 -18.75
N SER A 2 -13.23 -23.91 -18.16
CA SER A 2 -14.51 -23.85 -18.90
C SER A 2 -14.75 -22.44 -19.48
N VAL A 3 -15.38 -22.36 -20.66
CA VAL A 3 -15.70 -21.12 -21.39
C VAL A 3 -16.49 -20.13 -20.52
N ILE A 4 -17.34 -20.65 -19.62
CA ILE A 4 -18.15 -19.84 -18.69
C ILE A 4 -17.24 -19.12 -17.69
N LYS A 5 -16.26 -19.82 -17.10
CA LYS A 5 -15.31 -19.24 -16.14
C LYS A 5 -14.42 -18.18 -16.79
N GLN A 6 -14.05 -18.37 -18.07
CA GLN A 6 -13.28 -17.36 -18.81
C GLN A 6 -14.09 -16.08 -19.05
N ARG A 7 -15.37 -16.20 -19.41
CA ARG A 7 -16.24 -15.03 -19.61
C ARG A 7 -16.50 -14.27 -18.31
N GLU A 8 -16.67 -14.98 -17.20
CA GLU A 8 -16.83 -14.37 -15.87
C GLU A 8 -15.57 -13.62 -15.45
N LEU A 9 -14.39 -14.22 -15.63
CA LEU A 9 -13.11 -13.58 -15.33
C LEU A 9 -12.91 -12.31 -16.16
N GLU A 10 -13.20 -12.35 -17.46
CA GLU A 10 -13.08 -11.19 -18.35
C GLU A 10 -14.02 -10.04 -17.97
N ARG A 11 -15.19 -10.35 -17.42
CA ARG A 11 -16.09 -9.32 -16.84
C ARG A 11 -15.52 -8.79 -15.53
N PHE A 12 -15.08 -9.69 -14.65
CA PHE A 12 -14.57 -9.35 -13.33
C PHE A 12 -13.36 -8.41 -13.39
N LYS A 13 -12.40 -8.68 -14.28
CA LYS A 13 -11.21 -7.83 -14.54
C LYS A 13 -11.53 -6.37 -14.86
N LYS A 14 -12.73 -6.09 -15.40
CA LYS A 14 -13.17 -4.74 -15.77
C LYS A 14 -13.92 -4.03 -14.64
N THR A 15 -14.31 -4.76 -13.60
CA THR A 15 -14.99 -4.18 -12.43
C THR A 15 -13.99 -3.49 -11.52
N ARG A 16 -14.45 -2.48 -10.77
CA ARG A 16 -13.65 -1.83 -9.72
C ARG A 16 -13.13 -2.85 -8.70
N ALA A 17 -14.00 -3.78 -8.27
CA ALA A 17 -13.65 -4.85 -7.34
C ALA A 17 -12.50 -5.72 -7.85
N GLY A 18 -12.56 -6.20 -9.10
CA GLY A 18 -11.48 -7.03 -9.66
C GLY A 18 -10.15 -6.29 -9.82
N LEU A 19 -10.18 -4.99 -10.13
CA LEU A 19 -8.97 -4.16 -10.17
C LEU A 19 -8.35 -3.98 -8.77
N ILE A 20 -9.19 -3.77 -7.74
CA ILE A 20 -8.75 -3.65 -6.35
C ILE A 20 -8.20 -4.97 -5.83
N GLU A 21 -8.86 -6.10 -6.09
CA GLU A 21 -8.35 -7.41 -5.66
C GLU A 21 -6.95 -7.70 -6.23
N PHE A 22 -6.74 -7.42 -7.52
CA PHE A 22 -5.42 -7.57 -8.12
C PHE A 22 -4.41 -6.60 -7.52
N ALA A 23 -4.81 -5.36 -7.25
CA ALA A 23 -3.95 -4.39 -6.57
C ALA A 23 -3.53 -4.89 -5.17
N CYS A 24 -4.47 -5.40 -4.38
CA CYS A 24 -4.19 -6.00 -3.06
C CYS A 24 -3.20 -7.16 -3.13
N ILE A 25 -3.24 -7.97 -4.19
CA ILE A 25 -2.24 -9.04 -4.41
C ILE A 25 -0.86 -8.42 -4.62
N LEU A 26 -0.75 -7.40 -5.46
CA LEU A 26 0.53 -6.72 -5.70
C LEU A 26 1.08 -6.04 -4.45
N GLU A 27 0.24 -5.39 -3.66
CA GLU A 27 0.60 -4.72 -2.40
C GLU A 27 1.23 -5.71 -1.41
N GLN A 28 0.66 -6.92 -1.31
CA GLN A 28 1.12 -7.98 -0.42
C GLN A 28 2.34 -8.76 -0.94
N ALA A 29 2.55 -8.76 -2.26
CA ALA A 29 3.66 -9.47 -2.86
C ALA A 29 5.00 -8.82 -2.50
N SER A 30 6.01 -9.66 -2.24
CA SER A 30 7.39 -9.19 -2.12
C SER A 30 7.85 -8.56 -3.45
N PRO A 31 8.83 -7.64 -3.45
CA PRO A 31 9.23 -6.93 -4.66
C PRO A 31 9.56 -7.86 -5.84
N LYS A 32 10.34 -8.93 -5.59
CA LYS A 32 10.70 -9.90 -6.63
C LYS A 32 9.49 -10.64 -7.22
N VAL A 33 8.53 -11.02 -6.38
CA VAL A 33 7.30 -11.70 -6.83
C VAL A 33 6.41 -10.72 -7.59
N ARG A 34 6.27 -9.50 -7.08
CA ARG A 34 5.51 -8.42 -7.71
C ARG A 34 6.02 -8.11 -9.11
N ASP A 35 7.33 -7.95 -9.29
CA ASP A 35 7.95 -7.67 -10.59
C ASP A 35 7.67 -8.79 -11.60
N LYS A 36 7.73 -10.05 -11.13
CA LYS A 36 7.38 -11.21 -11.95
C LYS A 36 5.91 -11.18 -12.37
N ILE A 37 4.98 -10.95 -11.43
CA ILE A 37 3.55 -10.83 -11.72
C ILE A 37 3.29 -9.71 -12.74
N ILE A 38 3.88 -8.53 -12.52
CA ILE A 38 3.72 -7.38 -13.42
C ILE A 38 4.22 -7.72 -14.82
N THR A 39 5.39 -8.36 -14.94
CA THR A 39 5.98 -8.74 -16.23
C THR A 39 5.10 -9.75 -16.97
N GLU A 40 4.61 -10.78 -16.28
CA GLU A 40 3.75 -11.81 -16.87
C GLU A 40 2.38 -11.26 -17.25
N VAL A 41 1.77 -10.41 -16.42
CA VAL A 41 0.46 -9.81 -16.74
C VAL A 41 0.57 -8.75 -17.84
N ALA A 42 1.71 -8.05 -17.95
CA ALA A 42 1.95 -7.08 -19.03
C ALA A 42 1.94 -7.73 -20.42
N SER A 43 2.45 -8.96 -20.54
CA SER A 43 2.45 -9.70 -21.81
C SER A 43 1.07 -10.29 -22.15
N LEU A 44 0.26 -10.59 -21.13
CA LEU A 44 -1.08 -11.17 -21.30
C LEU A 44 -2.16 -10.12 -21.54
N ASP A 45 -2.21 -9.06 -20.72
CA ASP A 45 -3.21 -8.00 -20.78
C ASP A 45 -2.65 -6.67 -20.23
N PRO A 46 -1.96 -5.88 -21.07
CA PRO A 46 -1.36 -4.61 -20.65
C PRO A 46 -2.41 -3.56 -20.27
N SER A 47 -3.63 -3.66 -20.82
CA SER A 47 -4.71 -2.72 -20.55
C SER A 47 -5.26 -2.89 -19.13
N PHE A 48 -5.49 -4.14 -18.71
CA PHE A 48 -5.88 -4.49 -17.35
C PHE A 48 -4.79 -4.11 -16.36
N LEU A 49 -3.53 -4.46 -16.64
CA LEU A 49 -2.41 -4.12 -15.77
C LEU A 49 -2.33 -2.61 -15.51
N ARG A 50 -2.45 -1.79 -16.57
CA ARG A 50 -2.42 -0.33 -16.45
C ARG A 50 -3.58 0.19 -15.59
N ALA A 51 -4.77 -0.39 -15.70
CA ALA A 51 -5.91 -0.02 -14.88
C ALA A 51 -5.71 -0.43 -13.41
N ALA A 52 -5.18 -1.63 -13.15
CA ALA A 52 -5.00 -2.15 -11.80
C ALA A 52 -3.84 -1.46 -11.07
N LEU A 53 -2.74 -1.13 -11.75
CA LEU A 53 -1.61 -0.38 -11.17
C LEU A 53 -2.01 1.02 -10.66
N LYS A 54 -3.10 1.61 -11.18
CA LYS A 54 -3.66 2.85 -10.64
C LYS A 54 -4.36 2.66 -9.29
N LYS A 55 -4.74 1.42 -8.95
CA LYS A 55 -5.38 1.06 -7.68
C LYS A 55 -4.38 0.63 -6.62
N VAL A 56 -3.16 0.23 -7.00
CA VAL A 56 -2.09 -0.16 -6.07
C VAL A 56 -1.66 1.01 -5.19
N VAL A 57 -1.53 0.79 -3.90
CA VAL A 57 -0.98 1.75 -2.93
C VAL A 57 0.15 1.08 -2.14
N PHE A 58 1.34 1.68 -2.17
CA PHE A 58 2.43 1.24 -1.29
C PHE A 58 2.42 2.01 0.03
N PHE A 59 3.03 1.43 1.06
CA PHE A 59 3.06 2.03 2.38
C PHE A 59 3.79 3.39 2.37
N GLU A 60 4.87 3.51 1.61
CA GLU A 60 5.62 4.74 1.37
C GLU A 60 4.78 5.85 0.72
N GLU A 61 3.65 5.49 0.10
CA GLU A 61 2.82 6.40 -0.67
C GLU A 61 1.58 6.87 0.10
N ILE A 62 1.30 6.33 1.29
CA ILE A 62 0.12 6.75 2.08
C ILE A 62 0.18 8.22 2.48
N ILE A 63 1.38 8.82 2.51
CA ILE A 63 1.57 10.26 2.77
C ILE A 63 0.98 11.15 1.66
N TYR A 64 0.65 10.59 0.50
CA TYR A 64 -0.02 11.30 -0.59
C TYR A 64 -1.55 11.20 -0.52
N LEU A 65 -2.10 10.56 0.52
CA LEU A 65 -3.51 10.66 0.83
C LEU A 65 -3.83 12.06 1.36
N ASP A 66 -5.07 12.48 1.19
CA ASP A 66 -5.57 13.68 1.86
C ASP A 66 -5.36 13.56 3.37
N GLU A 67 -4.99 14.67 4.02
CA GLU A 67 -4.63 14.70 5.44
C GLU A 67 -5.72 14.08 6.34
N SER A 68 -6.99 14.35 6.03
CA SER A 68 -8.14 13.77 6.75
C SER A 68 -8.26 12.26 6.57
N ILE A 69 -7.98 11.74 5.37
CA ILE A 69 -7.99 10.31 5.06
C ILE A 69 -6.82 9.62 5.76
N LEU A 70 -5.63 10.23 5.73
CA LEU A 70 -4.46 9.71 6.42
C LEU A 70 -4.70 9.65 7.92
N ALA A 71 -5.20 10.73 8.52
CA ALA A 71 -5.53 10.79 9.95
C ALA A 71 -6.60 9.75 10.33
N GLU A 72 -7.66 9.61 9.52
CA GLU A 72 -8.70 8.58 9.73
C GLU A 72 -8.10 7.18 9.69
N LEU A 73 -7.34 6.83 8.65
CA LEU A 73 -6.64 5.53 8.55
C LEU A 73 -5.78 5.29 9.79
N LEU A 74 -4.90 6.24 10.10
CA LEU A 74 -3.96 6.14 11.22
C LEU A 74 -4.69 6.00 12.55
N SER A 75 -5.92 6.52 12.71
CA SER A 75 -6.72 6.39 13.93
C SER A 75 -7.09 4.92 14.26
N HIS A 76 -7.23 4.06 13.24
CA HIS A 76 -7.57 2.63 13.39
C HIS A 76 -6.35 1.72 13.58
N VAL A 77 -5.13 2.23 13.38
CA VAL A 77 -3.90 1.42 13.51
C VAL A 77 -3.40 1.43 14.96
N SER A 78 -3.02 0.29 15.51
CA SER A 78 -2.47 0.25 16.88
C SER A 78 -1.07 0.91 16.95
N PRO A 79 -0.69 1.51 18.10
CA PRO A 79 0.63 2.13 18.24
C PRO A 79 1.79 1.16 17.97
N LYS A 80 1.67 -0.08 18.44
CA LYS A 80 2.63 -1.15 18.21
C LYS A 80 2.78 -1.47 16.72
N LEU A 81 1.67 -1.63 16.00
CA LEU A 81 1.69 -1.90 14.57
C LEU A 81 2.33 -0.76 13.77
N LEU A 82 2.02 0.50 14.13
CA LEU A 82 2.68 1.67 13.55
C LEU A 82 4.18 1.67 13.80
N ALA A 83 4.62 1.41 15.04
CA ALA A 83 6.03 1.36 15.39
C ALA A 83 6.80 0.33 14.55
N TYR A 84 6.24 -0.86 14.30
CA TYR A 84 6.86 -1.87 13.43
C TYR A 84 6.88 -1.44 11.97
N SER A 85 5.78 -0.85 11.47
CA SER A 85 5.68 -0.41 10.08
C SER A 85 6.66 0.71 9.70
N LEU A 86 7.02 1.56 10.67
CA LEU A 86 7.96 2.67 10.49
C LEU A 86 9.44 2.22 10.60
N SER A 87 9.70 0.98 11.03
CA SER A 87 11.06 0.47 11.13
C SER A 87 11.70 0.36 9.75
N GLY A 88 12.86 0.98 9.56
CA GLY A 88 13.58 1.01 8.28
C GLY A 88 13.07 2.06 7.28
N MET A 89 12.05 2.84 7.63
CA MET A 89 11.57 3.95 6.82
C MET A 89 12.47 5.19 6.97
N SER A 90 12.43 6.08 5.97
CA SER A 90 13.20 7.33 6.04
C SER A 90 12.72 8.23 7.20
N PRO A 91 13.61 8.99 7.86
CA PRO A 91 13.22 9.91 8.93
C PRO A 91 12.16 10.93 8.50
N ALA A 92 12.22 11.39 7.25
CA ALA A 92 11.26 12.32 6.69
C ALA A 92 9.85 11.71 6.58
N PHE A 93 9.75 10.48 6.06
CA PHE A 93 8.49 9.75 6.01
C PHE A 93 7.92 9.51 7.41
N SER A 94 8.74 8.99 8.33
CA SER A 94 8.31 8.71 9.71
C SER A 94 7.83 9.96 10.41
N LYS A 95 8.48 11.11 10.20
CA LYS A 95 8.05 12.38 10.76
C LYS A 95 6.66 12.78 10.27
N ILE A 96 6.40 12.71 8.96
CA ILE A 96 5.07 13.04 8.39
C ILE A 96 3.98 12.17 9.01
N ILE A 97 4.23 10.86 9.13
CA ILE A 97 3.28 9.93 9.75
C ILE A 97 3.04 10.28 11.22
N LEU A 98 4.09 10.55 12.00
CA LEU A 98 3.97 10.90 13.41
C LEU A 98 3.24 12.23 13.62
N ASP A 99 3.55 13.24 12.80
CA ASP A 99 2.91 14.56 12.86
C ASP A 99 1.41 14.49 12.50
N SER A 100 1.00 13.47 11.74
CA SER A 100 -0.41 13.20 11.40
C SER A 100 -1.20 12.52 12.54
N LEU A 101 -0.53 12.12 13.64
CA LEU A 101 -1.17 11.48 14.79
C LEU A 101 -1.56 12.50 15.87
N ALA A 102 -2.62 12.19 16.60
CA ALA A 102 -2.88 12.85 17.88
C ALA A 102 -1.69 12.64 18.84
N PHE A 103 -1.32 13.69 19.58
CA PHE A 103 -0.14 13.71 20.46
C PHE A 103 0.00 12.49 21.39
N ARG A 104 -1.11 12.05 22.00
CA ARG A 104 -1.11 10.87 22.87
C ARG A 104 -0.70 9.60 22.11
N LYS A 105 -1.23 9.41 20.90
CA LYS A 105 -0.95 8.24 20.07
C LYS A 105 0.47 8.28 19.51
N MET A 106 0.93 9.46 19.11
CA MET A 106 2.33 9.71 18.73
C MET A 106 3.31 9.27 19.82
N ARG A 107 3.09 9.69 21.07
CA ARG A 107 3.92 9.25 22.22
C ARG A 107 3.89 7.73 22.41
N GLN A 108 2.72 7.11 22.33
CA GLN A 108 2.61 5.65 22.44
C GLN A 108 3.39 4.92 21.33
N VAL A 109 3.41 5.45 20.11
CA VAL A 109 4.21 4.88 19.02
C VAL A 109 5.71 5.00 19.33
N GLN A 110 6.16 6.15 19.82
CA GLN A 110 7.55 6.37 20.21
C GLN A 110 7.97 5.43 21.35
N ASP A 111 7.14 5.29 22.38
CA ASP A 111 7.38 4.36 23.49
C ASP A 111 7.50 2.90 22.99
N GLU A 112 6.68 2.50 22.01
CA GLU A 112 6.79 1.17 21.40
C GLU A 112 8.09 1.04 20.59
N GLN A 113 8.50 2.06 19.83
CA GLN A 113 9.77 2.06 19.09
C GLN A 113 10.98 1.87 20.01
N GLU A 114 10.98 2.51 21.18
CA GLU A 114 12.05 2.35 22.18
C GLU A 114 12.12 0.92 22.74
N LYS A 115 10.97 0.28 22.97
CA LYS A 115 10.88 -1.11 23.47
C LYS A 115 11.28 -2.15 22.43
N MET A 116 11.04 -1.86 21.15
CA MET A 116 11.05 -2.86 20.08
C MET A 116 12.44 -3.34 19.63
N GLY A 117 13.51 -2.68 20.08
CA GLY A 117 14.88 -3.09 19.75
C GLY A 117 15.11 -3.28 18.25
N LYS A 118 15.93 -4.27 17.86
CA LYS A 118 16.15 -4.59 16.45
C LYS A 118 14.94 -5.31 15.87
N THR A 119 14.31 -4.69 14.87
CA THR A 119 13.18 -5.28 14.11
C THR A 119 13.69 -5.90 12.81
N SER A 120 13.17 -7.08 12.46
CA SER A 120 13.43 -7.71 11.17
C SER A 120 12.66 -7.02 10.04
N SER A 121 13.28 -6.87 8.87
CA SER A 121 12.64 -6.31 7.67
C SER A 121 11.37 -7.06 7.26
N SER A 122 11.31 -8.38 7.51
CA SER A 122 10.11 -9.19 7.26
C SER A 122 8.94 -8.78 8.16
N LEU A 123 9.22 -8.49 9.44
CA LEU A 123 8.20 -8.06 10.40
C LEU A 123 7.72 -6.64 10.11
N ALA A 124 8.64 -5.74 9.73
CA ALA A 124 8.29 -4.40 9.27
C ALA A 124 7.38 -4.46 8.04
N PHE A 125 7.77 -5.22 7.02
CA PHE A 125 6.98 -5.38 5.79
C PHE A 125 5.60 -6.00 6.06
N GLY A 126 5.51 -7.03 6.90
CA GLY A 126 4.24 -7.60 7.32
C GLY A 126 3.33 -6.59 8.03
N SER A 127 3.92 -5.71 8.84
CA SER A 127 3.20 -4.64 9.54
C SER A 127 2.68 -3.56 8.57
N GLN A 128 3.49 -3.18 7.59
CA GLN A 128 3.10 -2.27 6.51
C GLN A 128 1.93 -2.82 5.70
N ILE A 129 1.97 -4.11 5.35
CA ILE A 129 0.86 -4.80 4.68
C ILE A 129 -0.42 -4.76 5.52
N GLN A 130 -0.33 -4.99 6.83
CA GLN A 130 -1.51 -4.93 7.70
C GLN A 130 -2.16 -3.55 7.70
N ILE A 131 -1.37 -2.47 7.64
CA ILE A 131 -1.92 -1.11 7.54
C ILE A 131 -2.66 -0.90 6.22
N LEU A 132 -2.10 -1.38 5.10
CA LEU A 132 -2.78 -1.33 3.80
C LEU A 132 -4.10 -2.13 3.82
N LYS A 133 -4.13 -3.28 4.50
CA LYS A 133 -5.37 -4.06 4.70
C LYS A 133 -6.42 -3.29 5.49
N ILE A 134 -6.03 -2.64 6.59
CA ILE A 134 -6.94 -1.77 7.36
C ILE A 134 -7.51 -0.67 6.45
N ALA A 135 -6.70 -0.05 5.60
CA ALA A 135 -7.17 0.97 4.67
C ALA A 135 -8.22 0.42 3.68
N ARG A 136 -8.01 -0.79 3.15
CA ARG A 136 -8.98 -1.47 2.27
C ARG A 136 -10.29 -1.80 2.99
N GLU A 137 -10.22 -2.28 4.23
CA GLU A 137 -11.43 -2.52 5.03
C GLU A 137 -12.22 -1.24 5.32
N LEU A 138 -11.54 -0.13 5.54
CA LEU A 138 -12.18 1.18 5.74
C LEU A 138 -12.81 1.70 4.45
N GLU A 139 -12.16 1.48 3.31
CA GLU A 139 -12.72 1.77 1.98
C GLU A 139 -13.98 0.95 1.70
N GLU A 140 -13.97 -0.36 1.98
CA GLU A 140 -15.15 -1.23 1.84
C GLU A 140 -16.31 -0.80 2.74
N LYS A 141 -16.00 -0.27 3.93
CA LYS A 141 -16.99 0.32 4.87
C LYS A 141 -17.43 1.74 4.47
N ASN A 142 -17.03 2.22 3.29
CA ASN A 142 -17.32 3.56 2.75
C ASN A 142 -16.89 4.70 3.70
N LYS A 143 -15.81 4.51 4.45
CA LYS A 143 -15.24 5.58 5.30
C LYS A 143 -14.52 6.62 4.46
N PHE A 144 -13.76 6.17 3.46
CA PHE A 144 -13.08 7.02 2.48
C PHE A 144 -12.78 6.23 1.20
N ASN A 145 -12.40 6.93 0.14
CA ASN A 145 -11.89 6.31 -1.09
C ASN A 145 -10.37 6.12 -0.95
N PHE A 146 -9.87 4.89 -1.06
CA PHE A 146 -8.45 4.60 -0.90
C PHE A 146 -7.73 4.62 -2.25
N GLU A 147 -7.71 5.81 -2.85
CA GLU A 147 -7.10 6.07 -4.15
C GLU A 147 -6.16 7.28 -4.06
N LEU A 148 -4.94 7.13 -4.59
CA LEU A 148 -3.95 8.21 -4.59
C LEU A 148 -4.11 9.06 -5.84
N VAL A 149 -4.90 10.14 -5.74
CA VAL A 149 -5.17 11.03 -6.88
C VAL A 149 -3.91 11.78 -7.32
N ASP A 150 -3.07 12.19 -6.35
CA ASP A 150 -1.90 13.05 -6.59
C ASP A 150 -0.54 12.36 -6.51
N CYS A 151 -0.49 11.02 -6.55
CA CYS A 151 0.77 10.29 -6.43
C CYS A 151 1.75 10.65 -7.57
N PRO A 152 2.99 11.04 -7.25
CA PRO A 152 4.03 11.34 -8.25
C PRO A 152 4.29 10.19 -9.24
N ARG A 153 4.02 8.94 -8.82
CA ARG A 153 4.12 7.74 -9.67
C ARG A 153 3.26 7.84 -10.93
N PHE A 154 2.13 8.54 -10.88
CA PHE A 154 1.23 8.70 -12.02
C PHE A 154 1.55 9.92 -12.91
N LYS A 155 2.35 10.86 -12.39
CA LYS A 155 2.68 12.13 -13.08
C LYS A 155 3.91 12.05 -13.98
N SER A 156 4.68 10.96 -13.94
CA SER A 156 5.90 10.82 -14.76
C SER A 156 5.60 10.24 -16.15
N PRO A 157 5.79 11.01 -17.26
CA PRO A 157 5.65 10.48 -18.61
C PRO A 157 6.94 9.78 -19.13
N GLY A 158 8.02 9.72 -18.35
CA GLY A 158 9.36 9.52 -18.93
C GLY A 158 10.36 8.58 -18.27
N LYS A 159 10.08 7.93 -17.12
CA LYS A 159 11.00 6.93 -16.54
C LYS A 159 10.24 5.76 -15.94
N GLN A 160 10.00 4.75 -16.77
CA GLN A 160 9.60 3.39 -16.37
C GLN A 160 10.74 2.70 -15.62
N HIS A 161 11.08 3.18 -14.43
CA HIS A 161 11.69 2.31 -13.43
C HIS A 161 11.00 2.65 -12.12
N LEU A 162 10.16 1.72 -11.66
CA LEU A 162 9.97 1.50 -10.23
C LEU A 162 11.38 1.24 -9.66
N ARG A 163 12.14 2.32 -9.40
CA ARG A 163 13.39 2.22 -8.67
C ARG A 163 12.99 1.93 -7.24
N LEU A 164 12.95 0.65 -6.93
CA LEU A 164 13.13 0.14 -5.59
C LEU A 164 14.47 0.71 -5.12
N VAL A 165 14.42 1.76 -4.31
CA VAL A 165 15.56 2.12 -3.46
C VAL A 165 15.63 1.01 -2.42
N GLY A 166 16.37 -0.05 -2.73
CA GLY A 166 16.80 -1.02 -1.72
C GLY A 166 17.78 -0.35 -0.77
N PRO A 167 17.81 -0.76 0.52
CA PRO A 167 18.78 -0.24 1.46
C PRO A 167 20.20 -0.65 1.05
N LYS A 168 21.16 0.25 1.28
CA LYS A 168 22.60 0.01 1.13
C LYS A 168 23.09 -1.11 2.02
#